data_AF-G8B1L3-F1
#
_entry.id   AF-G8B1L3-F1
#
_cell.length_a   1.000
_cell.length_b   1.000
_cell.length_c   1.000
_cell.angle_alpha   90.00
_cell.angle_beta   90.00
_cell.angle_gamma   90.00
#
_symmetry.space_group_name_H-M   'P 1'
#
loop_
_entity.id
_entity.type
_entity.pdbx_description
1 polymer ?
#
loop_
_entity_poly.entity_id
_entity_poly.type
_entity_poly.pdbx_seq_one_letter_code
_entity_poly.pdbx_strand_id
1 'polypeptide(L)'
;MKAFLCVLGVIIAAASASCGMPEEMKQAFKECHTELGMPDEKPHGPPNPDDPKIKCFHACIMKKAGKMVDGKLDADKEIEFAKKRMPNADDSMIEKITECVKTANEQSDECEVAGAMHKCIMEKVGSPPHHHRH
;
A
#
# COMPACT_ATOMS: atom_id res chain seq x y z
N MET A 1 26.38 -13.30 -28.05
CA MET A 1 27.34 -14.43 -28.02
C MET A 1 28.10 -14.39 -26.70
N LYS A 2 28.06 -15.50 -25.94
CA LYS A 2 29.00 -15.96 -24.89
C LYS A 2 29.20 -14.99 -23.70
N ALA A 3 28.94 -15.36 -22.44
CA ALA A 3 29.29 -16.61 -21.80
C ALA A 3 28.34 -17.01 -20.66
N PHE A 4 28.05 -18.31 -20.64
CA PHE A 4 27.62 -19.06 -19.46
C PHE A 4 28.70 -18.98 -18.37
N LEU A 5 28.30 -18.67 -17.14
CA LEU A 5 28.99 -19.11 -15.91
C LEU A 5 27.94 -19.47 -14.85
N CYS A 6 27.11 -20.46 -15.20
CA CYS A 6 26.44 -21.30 -14.21
C CYS A 6 27.18 -22.63 -14.18
N VAL A 7 28.17 -22.85 -13.32
CA VAL A 7 28.35 -24.12 -12.59
C VAL A 7 29.28 -23.91 -11.38
N LEU A 8 28.90 -24.57 -10.28
CA LEU A 8 29.69 -25.04 -9.13
C LEU A 8 29.68 -24.18 -7.87
N GLY A 9 28.76 -24.57 -6.98
CA GLY A 9 29.04 -24.68 -5.56
C GLY A 9 28.91 -23.38 -4.78
N VAL A 10 27.70 -23.06 -4.34
CA VAL A 10 27.26 -23.22 -2.94
C VAL A 10 25.75 -22.98 -2.95
N ILE A 11 25.03 -23.87 -2.29
CA ILE A 11 23.62 -23.73 -1.93
C ILE A 11 23.52 -22.48 -1.04
N ILE A 12 23.30 -21.32 -1.63
CA ILE A 12 22.75 -20.18 -0.92
C ILE A 12 21.41 -19.95 -1.60
N ALA A 13 20.34 -20.28 -0.89
CA ALA A 13 19.00 -19.80 -1.17
C ALA A 13 19.00 -18.27 -1.01
N ALA A 14 19.72 -17.56 -1.87
CA ALA A 14 19.47 -16.17 -2.13
C ALA A 14 18.18 -16.20 -2.94
N ALA A 15 17.06 -16.14 -2.21
CA ALA A 15 15.78 -15.75 -2.77
C ALA A 15 16.07 -14.58 -3.70
N SER A 16 15.98 -14.85 -5.00
CA SER A 16 15.97 -13.81 -6.01
C SER A 16 14.89 -12.85 -5.56
N ALA A 17 15.29 -11.67 -5.10
CA ALA A 17 14.40 -10.58 -4.76
C ALA A 17 13.71 -10.15 -6.06
N SER A 18 12.71 -10.93 -6.47
CA SER A 18 11.76 -10.53 -7.48
C SER A 18 11.01 -9.36 -6.89
N CYS A 19 11.12 -8.20 -7.53
CA CYS A 19 10.28 -7.01 -7.31
C CYS A 19 8.79 -7.31 -7.64
N GLY A 20 8.23 -8.38 -7.08
CA GLY A 20 6.82 -8.69 -7.11
C GLY A 20 6.17 -8.13 -5.85
N MET A 21 4.95 -7.63 -5.97
CA MET A 21 4.13 -7.36 -4.79
C MET A 21 4.05 -8.63 -3.93
N PRO A 22 4.16 -8.54 -2.60
CA PRO A 22 3.95 -9.68 -1.71
C PRO A 22 2.65 -10.42 -2.04
N GLU A 23 2.64 -11.75 -1.98
CA GLU A 23 1.45 -12.55 -2.33
C GLU A 23 0.21 -12.16 -1.52
N GLU A 24 0.41 -11.82 -0.23
CA GLU A 24 -0.59 -11.23 0.67
C GLU A 24 -1.25 -9.97 0.07
N MET A 25 -0.48 -9.08 -0.56
CA MET A 25 -0.98 -7.84 -1.16
C MET A 25 -1.69 -8.11 -2.49
N LYS A 26 -1.20 -9.09 -3.28
CA LYS A 26 -1.88 -9.52 -4.52
C LYS A 26 -3.24 -10.16 -4.20
N GLN A 27 -3.30 -10.98 -3.17
CA GLN A 27 -4.52 -11.62 -2.72
C GLN A 27 -5.52 -10.59 -2.21
N ALA A 28 -5.09 -9.67 -1.34
CA ALA A 28 -5.95 -8.58 -0.87
C ALA A 28 -6.51 -7.74 -2.03
N PHE A 29 -5.67 -7.42 -3.03
CA PHE A 29 -6.11 -6.69 -4.22
C PHE A 29 -7.23 -7.44 -4.96
N LYS A 30 -7.04 -8.73 -5.25
CA LYS A 30 -8.02 -9.56 -5.98
C LYS A 30 -9.33 -9.71 -5.22
N GLU A 31 -9.25 -9.95 -3.91
CA GLU A 31 -10.43 -10.10 -3.06
C GLU A 31 -11.22 -8.79 -2.99
N CYS A 32 -10.56 -7.66 -2.75
CA CYS A 32 -11.21 -6.34 -2.71
C CYS A 32 -11.86 -5.96 -4.05
N HIS A 33 -11.20 -6.30 -5.14
CA HIS A 33 -11.73 -6.09 -6.48
C HIS A 33 -13.03 -6.90 -6.70
N THR A 34 -13.05 -8.15 -6.24
CA THR A 34 -14.21 -9.04 -6.31
C THR A 34 -15.35 -8.56 -5.40
N GLU A 35 -15.04 -8.23 -4.14
CA GLU A 35 -16.01 -7.77 -3.13
C GLU A 35 -16.73 -6.48 -3.56
N LEU A 36 -16.01 -5.58 -4.25
CA LEU A 36 -16.56 -4.31 -4.74
C LEU A 36 -17.16 -4.39 -6.14
N GLY A 37 -17.14 -5.56 -6.79
CA GLY A 37 -17.63 -5.74 -8.16
C GLY A 37 -16.93 -4.82 -9.17
N MET A 38 -15.63 -4.58 -8.97
CA MET A 38 -14.83 -3.76 -9.88
C MET A 38 -14.56 -4.55 -11.18
N PRO A 39 -14.41 -3.86 -12.32
CA PRO A 39 -14.11 -4.52 -13.59
C PRO A 39 -12.64 -4.97 -13.65
N ASP A 40 -12.37 -6.21 -14.04
CA ASP A 40 -10.99 -6.78 -14.06
C ASP A 40 -10.07 -6.09 -15.06
N GLU A 41 -10.63 -5.20 -15.89
CA GLU A 41 -9.90 -4.36 -16.81
C GLU A 41 -9.04 -3.35 -16.04
N LYS A 42 -7.75 -3.30 -16.40
CA LYS A 42 -6.85 -2.30 -15.83
C LYS A 42 -7.36 -0.91 -16.20
N PRO A 43 -7.60 -0.01 -15.24
CA PRO A 43 -8.00 1.35 -15.55
C PRO A 43 -6.94 2.03 -16.41
N HIS A 44 -7.39 2.79 -17.41
CA HIS A 44 -6.52 3.60 -18.25
C HIS A 44 -6.22 4.91 -17.53
N GLY A 45 -4.97 5.08 -17.08
CA GLY A 45 -4.50 6.28 -16.38
C GLY A 45 -4.45 6.13 -14.86
N PRO A 46 -3.99 7.16 -14.13
CA PRO A 46 -3.97 7.14 -12.67
C PRO A 46 -5.41 7.07 -12.13
N PRO A 47 -5.63 6.33 -11.03
CA PRO A 47 -6.96 6.28 -10.41
C PRO A 47 -7.36 7.67 -9.93
N ASN A 48 -8.64 8.02 -10.10
CA ASN A 48 -9.20 9.24 -9.50
C ASN A 48 -9.30 9.04 -7.97
N PRO A 49 -8.55 9.78 -7.14
CA PRO A 49 -8.57 9.60 -5.69
C PRO A 49 -9.91 9.98 -5.06
N ASP A 50 -10.72 10.79 -5.74
CA ASP A 50 -12.04 11.19 -5.26
C ASP A 50 -13.16 10.21 -5.67
N ASP A 51 -12.85 9.20 -6.50
CA ASP A 51 -13.83 8.18 -6.88
C ASP A 51 -14.22 7.32 -5.66
N PRO A 52 -15.51 7.27 -5.28
CA PRO A 52 -15.97 6.48 -4.15
C PRO A 52 -15.54 5.00 -4.19
N LYS A 53 -15.48 4.40 -5.39
CA LYS A 53 -15.03 3.01 -5.55
C LYS A 53 -13.55 2.87 -5.23
N ILE A 54 -12.71 3.84 -5.61
CA ILE A 54 -11.28 3.84 -5.31
C ILE A 54 -11.05 4.03 -3.81
N LYS A 55 -11.81 4.93 -3.17
CA LYS A 55 -11.78 5.12 -1.71
C LYS A 55 -12.14 3.83 -0.97
N CYS A 56 -13.26 3.19 -1.34
CA CYS A 56 -13.67 1.93 -0.74
C CYS A 56 -12.70 0.77 -1.04
N PHE A 57 -12.07 0.77 -2.22
CA PHE A 57 -11.03 -0.19 -2.56
C PHE A 57 -9.82 -0.06 -1.63
N HIS A 58 -9.37 1.16 -1.35
CA HIS A 58 -8.32 1.39 -0.36
C HIS A 58 -8.75 0.96 1.05
N ALA A 59 -9.99 1.25 1.47
CA ALA A 59 -10.51 0.81 2.76
C ALA A 59 -10.48 -0.72 2.89
N CYS A 60 -10.90 -1.44 1.85
CA CYS A 60 -10.85 -2.89 1.82
C CYS A 60 -9.42 -3.42 1.97
N ILE A 61 -8.44 -2.85 1.25
CA ILE A 61 -7.04 -3.25 1.39
C ILE A 61 -6.53 -2.97 2.81
N MET A 62 -6.86 -1.81 3.39
CA MET A 62 -6.45 -1.44 4.74
C MET A 62 -7.02 -2.41 5.79
N LYS A 63 -8.27 -2.85 5.63
CA LYS A 63 -8.89 -3.89 6.47
C LYS A 63 -8.17 -5.22 6.35
N LYS A 64 -7.92 -5.70 5.13
CA LYS A 64 -7.22 -6.98 4.90
C LYS A 64 -5.77 -6.95 5.40
N ALA A 65 -5.15 -5.76 5.39
CA ALA A 65 -3.82 -5.54 5.97
C ALA A 65 -3.86 -5.39 7.52
N GLY A 66 -5.04 -5.45 8.15
CA GLY A 66 -5.20 -5.31 9.60
C GLY A 66 -4.97 -3.89 10.13
N LYS A 67 -4.93 -2.89 9.24
CA LYS A 67 -4.69 -1.48 9.59
C LYS A 67 -5.98 -0.74 9.91
N MET A 68 -7.12 -1.28 9.47
CA MET A 68 -8.44 -0.72 9.72
C MET A 68 -9.31 -1.73 10.45
N VAL A 69 -9.84 -1.33 11.61
CA VAL A 69 -10.71 -2.14 12.47
C VAL A 69 -11.90 -1.28 12.88
N ASP A 70 -13.12 -1.82 12.80
CA ASP A 70 -14.37 -1.11 13.11
C ASP A 70 -14.50 0.25 12.40
N GLY A 71 -14.05 0.28 11.13
CA GLY A 71 -14.09 1.47 10.27
C GLY A 71 -13.05 2.54 10.59
N LYS A 72 -12.14 2.30 11.54
CA LYS A 72 -11.08 3.25 11.94
C LYS A 72 -9.69 2.68 11.70
N LEU A 73 -8.76 3.56 11.39
CA LEU A 73 -7.35 3.24 11.26
C LEU A 73 -6.66 3.12 12.62
N ASP A 74 -5.84 2.08 12.76
CA ASP A 74 -4.93 1.88 13.88
C ASP A 74 -3.58 2.53 13.55
N ALA A 75 -3.19 3.51 14.36
CA ALA A 75 -1.98 4.29 14.14
C ALA A 75 -0.71 3.43 14.24
N ASP A 76 -0.63 2.52 15.21
CA ASP A 76 0.54 1.68 15.42
C ASP A 76 0.74 0.73 14.24
N LYS A 77 -0.37 0.16 13.72
CA LYS A 77 -0.35 -0.71 12.53
C LYS A 77 0.03 0.05 11.27
N GLU A 78 -0.42 1.29 11.11
CA GLU A 78 -0.03 2.12 9.99
C GLU A 78 1.47 2.49 10.03
N ILE A 79 1.98 2.82 11.22
CA ILE A 79 3.41 3.10 11.45
C ILE A 79 4.26 1.86 11.21
N GLU A 80 3.84 0.69 11.70
CA GLU A 80 4.50 -0.60 11.46
C GLU A 80 4.60 -0.88 9.96
N PHE A 81 3.49 -0.68 9.23
CA PHE A 81 3.46 -0.82 7.78
C PHE A 81 4.39 0.17 7.07
N ALA A 82 4.38 1.44 7.50
CA ALA A 82 5.23 2.48 6.94
C ALA A 82 6.72 2.14 7.14
N LYS A 83 7.14 1.75 8.33
CA LYS A 83 8.53 1.34 8.62
C LYS A 83 8.97 0.12 7.82
N LYS A 84 8.06 -0.85 7.61
CA LYS A 84 8.33 -2.04 6.77
C LYS A 84 8.54 -1.68 5.30
N ARG A 85 7.83 -0.66 4.80
CA ARG A 85 7.88 -0.26 3.38
C ARG A 85 8.88 0.86 3.08
N MET A 86 9.15 1.69 4.07
CA MET A 86 10.06 2.82 4.02
C MET A 86 11.04 2.69 5.20
N PRO A 87 12.08 1.84 5.08
CA PRO A 87 13.04 1.63 6.18
C PRO A 87 13.77 2.90 6.64
N ASN A 88 13.77 3.94 5.79
CA ASN A 88 14.36 5.25 6.08
C ASN A 88 13.33 6.29 6.55
N ALA A 89 12.11 5.88 6.94
CA ALA A 89 11.13 6.77 7.51
C ALA A 89 11.69 7.37 8.82
N ASP A 90 11.85 8.69 8.84
CA ASP A 90 12.29 9.44 10.01
C ASP A 90 11.11 9.79 10.93
N ASP A 91 11.42 10.32 12.12
CA ASP A 91 10.40 10.68 13.10
C ASP A 91 9.41 11.72 12.55
N SER A 92 9.86 12.64 11.70
CA SER A 92 8.98 13.62 11.06
C SER A 92 7.95 12.97 10.13
N MET A 93 8.35 11.96 9.36
CA MET A 93 7.45 11.18 8.53
C MET A 93 6.44 10.40 9.38
N ILE A 94 6.89 9.80 10.48
CA ILE A 94 6.02 9.06 11.41
C ILE A 94 4.99 9.99 12.06
N GLU A 95 5.39 11.19 12.48
CA GLU A 95 4.48 12.20 13.03
C GLU A 95 3.40 12.60 12.02
N LYS A 96 3.78 12.84 10.75
CA LYS A 96 2.83 13.15 9.67
C LYS A 96 1.85 12.02 9.40
N ILE A 97 2.32 10.77 9.39
CA ILE A 97 1.44 9.60 9.23
C ILE A 97 0.45 9.52 10.39
N THR A 98 0.93 9.74 11.62
CA THR A 98 0.08 9.73 12.82
C THR A 98 -0.99 10.82 12.76
N GLU A 99 -0.63 12.03 12.32
CA GLU A 99 -1.58 13.12 12.08
C GLU A 99 -2.63 12.73 11.03
N CYS A 100 -2.19 12.09 9.93
CA CYS A 100 -3.10 11.62 8.89
C CYS A 100 -4.09 10.57 9.38
N VAL A 101 -3.66 9.63 10.22
CA VAL A 101 -4.56 8.65 10.85
C VAL A 101 -5.61 9.36 11.71
N LYS A 102 -5.20 10.37 12.49
CA LYS A 102 -6.12 11.14 13.32
C LYS A 102 -7.17 11.86 12.47
N THR A 103 -6.76 12.60 11.44
CA THR A 103 -7.67 13.33 10.54
C THR A 103 -8.58 12.37 9.75
N ALA A 104 -8.05 11.24 9.31
CA ALA A 104 -8.83 10.24 8.59
C ALA A 104 -9.94 9.66 9.49
N ASN A 105 -9.66 9.38 10.76
CA ASN A 105 -10.61 8.81 11.71
C ASN A 105 -11.74 9.77 12.14
N GLU A 106 -11.72 11.02 11.70
CA GLU A 106 -12.82 11.99 11.87
C GLU A 106 -13.92 11.83 10.80
N GLN A 107 -13.69 11.03 9.76
CA GLN A 107 -14.65 10.81 8.68
C GLN A 107 -15.79 9.86 9.10
N SER A 108 -16.90 9.94 8.36
CA SER A 108 -18.17 9.28 8.69
C SER A 108 -18.20 7.77 8.44
N ASP A 109 -17.42 7.29 7.49
CA ASP A 109 -17.40 5.90 7.06
C ASP A 109 -16.01 5.47 6.61
N GLU A 110 -15.80 4.17 6.55
CA GLU A 110 -14.50 3.56 6.24
C GLU A 110 -13.92 3.94 4.87
N CYS A 111 -14.75 4.19 3.87
CA CYS A 111 -14.28 4.60 2.55
C CYS A 111 -13.75 6.03 2.62
N GLU A 112 -14.50 6.93 3.25
CA GLU A 112 -14.05 8.31 3.47
C GLU A 112 -12.82 8.38 4.40
N VAL A 113 -12.73 7.51 5.42
CA VAL A 113 -11.51 7.36 6.24
C VAL A 113 -10.31 7.00 5.34
N ALA A 114 -10.43 5.98 4.49
CA ALA A 114 -9.35 5.57 3.60
C ALA A 114 -8.98 6.65 2.56
N GLY A 115 -9.98 7.35 2.02
CA GLY A 115 -9.78 8.48 1.11
C GLY A 115 -9.05 9.65 1.77
N ALA A 116 -9.49 10.06 2.95
CA ALA A 116 -8.86 11.12 3.74
C ALA A 116 -7.43 10.76 4.13
N MET A 117 -7.19 9.51 4.52
CA MET A 117 -5.85 9.00 4.80
C MET A 117 -4.94 9.11 3.57
N HIS A 118 -5.39 8.61 2.41
CA HIS A 118 -4.61 8.67 1.18
C HIS A 118 -4.27 10.10 0.79
N LYS A 119 -5.27 11.01 0.82
CA LYS A 119 -5.08 12.43 0.53
C LYS A 119 -4.06 13.07 1.48
N CYS A 120 -4.22 12.86 2.78
CA CYS A 120 -3.32 13.44 3.77
C CYS A 120 -1.86 12.97 3.59
N ILE A 121 -1.65 11.67 3.32
CA ILE A 121 -0.32 11.13 3.04
C ILE A 121 0.29 11.80 1.81
N MET A 122 -0.47 11.93 0.72
CA MET A 122 0.00 12.60 -0.50
C MET A 122 0.38 14.06 -0.26
N GLU A 123 -0.37 14.78 0.57
CA GLU A 123 -0.12 16.19 0.88
C GLU A 123 1.07 16.41 1.83
N LYS A 124 1.19 15.58 2.89
CA LYS A 124 2.18 15.81 3.96
C LYS A 124 3.48 15.00 3.80
N VAL A 125 3.38 13.79 3.27
CA VAL A 125 4.50 12.85 3.12
C VAL A 125 5.00 12.83 1.67
N GLY A 126 4.08 12.93 0.70
CA GLY A 126 4.37 12.82 -0.73
C GLY A 126 4.28 11.39 -1.24
N SER A 127 4.36 11.22 -2.56
CA SER A 127 4.35 9.89 -3.18
C SER A 127 5.60 9.09 -2.78
N PRO A 128 5.47 7.77 -2.50
CA PRO A 128 6.63 6.91 -2.39
C PRO A 128 7.48 7.04 -3.67
N PRO A 129 8.83 7.05 -3.58
CA PRO A 129 9.65 7.05 -4.77
C PRO A 129 9.35 5.78 -5.58
N HIS A 130 8.67 5.95 -6.72
CA HIS A 130 8.59 4.89 -7.72
C HIS A 130 10.00 4.72 -8.30
N HIS A 131 10.62 3.57 -8.08
CA HIS A 131 11.78 3.17 -8.88
C HIS A 131 11.32 3.02 -10.33
N HIS A 132 11.34 4.12 -11.08
CA HIS A 132 11.28 4.08 -12.54
C HIS A 132 12.54 3.36 -13.02
N ARG A 133 12.35 2.12 -13.45
CA ARG A 133 13.34 1.40 -14.24
C ARG A 133 13.38 2.07 -15.62
N HIS A 134 14.41 2.89 -15.85
CA HIS A 134 14.83 3.30 -17.19
C HIS A 134 15.36 2.09 -17.97
#